data_AF-A0A251TG65-F1
#
_entry.id   AF-A0A251TG65-F1
#
_cell.length_a   1.000
_cell.length_b   1.000
_cell.length_c   1.000
_cell.angle_alpha   90.00
_cell.angle_beta   90.00
_cell.angle_gamma   90.00
#
_symmetry.space_group_name_H-M   'P 1'
#
loop_
_entity.id
_entity.type
_entity.pdbx_description
1 polymer ?
#
loop_
_entity_poly.entity_id
_entity_poly.type
_entity_poly.pdbx_seq_one_letter_code
_entity_poly.pdbx_strand_id
1 'polypeptide(L)'
;MKDMKPKIVTIVEQESNHNDAVFLDRFNEALHYYSTMFDSLESSALTQSNSLDLEMSEVYLGRQICNVVACEGTERIERHETLTQWRTRMNSAGFNPVHLGSNAFKQASMLLALFAGGDGYRVEENDGCLMLGWHTRPLIATSAWQPGSVVET
;
A
#
# COMPACT_ATOMS: atom_id res chain seq x y z
N MET A 1 5.25 -19.90 4.08
CA MET A 1 3.96 -19.57 3.43
C MET A 1 3.49 -20.68 2.49
N LYS A 2 4.33 -21.23 1.60
CA LYS A 2 3.97 -22.40 0.76
C LYS A 2 3.56 -23.62 1.58
N ASP A 3 4.26 -23.90 2.68
CA ASP A 3 3.96 -25.05 3.54
C ASP A 3 2.59 -24.97 4.23
N MET A 4 2.06 -23.75 4.39
CA MET A 4 0.71 -23.53 4.93
C MET A 4 -0.39 -23.89 3.92
N LYS A 5 -0.05 -24.10 2.64
CA LYS A 5 -0.98 -24.40 1.54
C LYS A 5 -2.18 -23.44 1.47
N PRO A 6 -1.96 -22.11 1.43
CA PRO A 6 -3.04 -21.15 1.37
C PRO A 6 -3.80 -21.28 0.04
N LYS A 7 -5.12 -21.10 0.05
CA LYS A 7 -5.89 -21.01 -1.21
C LYS A 7 -5.70 -19.66 -1.90
N ILE A 8 -5.69 -18.60 -1.10
CA ILE A 8 -5.43 -17.22 -1.52
C ILE A 8 -4.51 -16.58 -0.49
N VAL A 9 -3.63 -15.70 -0.97
CA VAL A 9 -2.87 -14.74 -0.19
C VAL A 9 -3.26 -13.35 -0.68
N THR A 10 -3.67 -12.48 0.23
CA THR A 10 -3.95 -11.07 -0.08
C THR A 10 -2.83 -10.23 0.51
N ILE A 11 -2.28 -9.31 -0.27
CA ILE A 11 -1.24 -8.37 0.14
C ILE A 11 -1.83 -6.97 0.06
N VAL A 12 -1.69 -6.22 1.14
CA VAL A 12 -2.04 -4.79 1.23
C VAL A 12 -0.76 -4.08 1.64
N GLU A 13 -0.21 -3.27 0.74
CA GLU A 13 1.10 -2.63 0.91
C GLU A 13 1.01 -1.14 0.61
N GLN A 14 1.87 -0.35 1.25
CA GLN A 14 2.14 1.03 0.88
C GLN A 14 2.79 1.10 -0.51
N GLU A 15 2.16 1.82 -1.44
CA GLU A 15 2.60 1.95 -2.83
C GLU A 15 3.72 3.01 -2.94
N SER A 16 4.92 2.64 -2.46
CA SER A 16 6.10 3.49 -2.48
C SER A 16 7.39 2.67 -2.51
N ASN A 17 8.41 3.11 -3.24
CA ASN A 17 9.71 2.47 -3.29
C ASN A 17 10.63 2.99 -2.17
N HIS A 18 10.34 2.62 -0.92
CA HIS A 18 11.23 2.90 0.21
C HIS A 18 12.34 1.86 0.37
N ASN A 19 12.41 0.82 -0.46
CA ASN A 19 13.44 -0.21 -0.34
C ASN A 19 14.68 0.02 -1.22
N ASP A 20 14.79 1.16 -1.92
CA ASP A 20 15.93 1.44 -2.80
C ASP A 20 17.29 1.38 -2.08
N ALA A 21 18.37 1.05 -2.79
CA ALA A 21 19.71 1.04 -2.24
C ALA A 21 20.27 2.45 -2.05
N VAL A 22 19.89 3.39 -2.91
CA VAL A 22 20.39 4.77 -2.89
C VAL A 22 19.57 5.61 -1.90
N PHE A 23 20.25 6.19 -0.90
CA PHE A 23 19.59 6.99 0.14
C PHE A 23 18.80 8.18 -0.43
N LEU A 24 19.39 8.93 -1.37
CA LEU A 24 18.77 10.13 -1.92
C LEU A 24 17.44 9.82 -2.63
N ASP A 25 17.39 8.69 -3.36
CA ASP A 25 16.20 8.25 -4.06
C ASP A 25 15.11 7.84 -3.06
N ARG A 26 15.49 7.07 -2.02
CA ARG A 26 14.55 6.75 -0.92
C ARG A 26 14.04 7.98 -0.21
N PHE A 27 14.90 8.95 0.09
CA PHE A 27 14.53 10.18 0.79
C PHE A 27 13.54 11.00 -0.02
N ASN A 28 13.79 11.18 -1.32
CA ASN A 28 12.88 11.91 -2.20
C ASN A 28 11.54 11.19 -2.32
N GLU A 29 11.56 9.86 -2.51
CA GLU A 29 10.33 9.08 -2.59
C GLU A 29 9.52 9.17 -1.29
N ALA A 30 10.18 9.02 -0.14
CA ALA A 30 9.56 9.16 1.18
C ALA A 30 8.99 10.55 1.41
N LEU A 31 9.75 11.61 1.12
CA LEU A 31 9.29 12.98 1.25
C LEU A 31 8.00 13.17 0.47
N HIS A 32 7.99 12.79 -0.81
CA HIS A 32 6.80 12.94 -1.62
C HIS A 32 5.65 12.07 -1.07
N TYR A 33 5.90 10.80 -0.75
CA TYR A 33 4.86 9.84 -0.32
C TYR A 33 4.19 10.31 0.97
N TYR A 34 4.99 10.63 1.98
CA TYR A 34 4.46 11.09 3.27
C TYR A 34 3.82 12.47 3.14
N SER A 35 4.34 13.39 2.32
CA SER A 35 3.62 14.65 2.05
C SER A 35 2.20 14.40 1.51
N THR A 36 2.03 13.45 0.59
CA THR A 36 0.71 13.08 0.07
C THR A 36 -0.17 12.43 1.16
N MET A 37 0.40 11.59 2.03
CA MET A 37 -0.33 10.97 3.15
C MET A 37 -0.78 12.00 4.20
N PHE A 38 0.06 12.97 4.55
CA PHE A 38 -0.31 14.02 5.50
C PHE A 38 -1.38 14.96 4.93
N ASP A 39 -1.28 15.32 3.65
CA ASP A 39 -2.33 16.08 2.94
C ASP A 39 -3.69 15.34 2.96
N SER A 40 -3.67 14.02 2.74
CA SER A 40 -4.89 13.20 2.78
C SER A 40 -5.48 13.07 4.20
N LEU A 41 -4.64 13.03 5.23
CA LEU A 41 -5.05 13.03 6.64
C LEU A 41 -5.66 14.37 7.06
N GLU A 42 -5.03 15.49 6.68
CA GLU A 42 -5.52 16.83 6.99
C GLU A 42 -6.90 17.07 6.36
N SER A 43 -7.09 16.67 5.09
CA SER A 43 -8.40 16.76 4.45
C SER A 43 -9.45 15.87 5.13
N SER A 44 -9.06 14.74 5.70
CA SER A 44 -9.97 13.85 6.42
C SER A 44 -10.35 14.41 7.79
N ALA A 45 -9.42 15.10 8.47
CA ALA A 45 -9.61 15.73 9.78
C ALA A 45 -10.72 16.79 9.77
N LEU A 46 -10.95 17.45 8.63
CA LEU A 46 -12.02 18.43 8.45
C LEU A 46 -13.42 17.80 8.51
N THR A 47 -13.53 16.48 8.30
CA THR A 47 -14.79 15.73 8.27
C THR A 47 -15.04 14.90 9.54
N GLN A 48 -13.99 14.59 10.31
CA GLN A 48 -14.07 13.73 11.49
C GLN A 48 -13.46 14.43 12.71
N SER A 49 -14.27 14.65 13.74
CA SER A 49 -13.87 15.33 14.99
C SER A 49 -12.98 14.49 15.93
N ASN A 50 -12.48 13.34 15.49
CA ASN A 50 -11.70 12.43 16.34
C ASN A 50 -10.21 12.80 16.30
N SER A 51 -9.82 13.77 17.14
CA SER A 51 -8.43 14.24 17.24
C SER A 51 -7.42 13.14 17.61
N LEU A 52 -7.85 12.12 18.36
CA LEU A 52 -6.98 11.04 18.84
C LEU A 52 -6.54 10.09 17.71
N ASP A 53 -7.42 9.77 16.76
CA ASP A 53 -7.09 8.87 15.64
C ASP A 53 -6.07 9.53 14.69
N LEU A 54 -6.19 10.85 14.50
CA LEU A 54 -5.24 11.65 13.74
C LEU A 54 -3.87 11.70 14.43
N GLU A 55 -3.83 12.04 15.72
CA GLU A 55 -2.57 12.09 16.50
C GLU A 55 -1.83 10.74 16.45
N MET A 56 -2.55 9.63 16.65
CA MET A 56 -1.97 8.29 16.56
C MET A 56 -1.44 7.97 15.16
N SER A 57 -2.12 8.44 14.11
CA SER A 57 -1.69 8.28 12.72
C SER A 57 -0.41 9.09 12.43
N GLU A 58 -0.32 10.33 12.90
CA GLU A 58 0.87 11.17 12.75
C GLU A 58 2.08 10.58 13.47
N VAL A 59 1.90 10.08 14.70
CA VAL A 59 2.96 9.40 15.46
C VAL A 59 3.43 8.14 14.74
N TYR A 60 2.50 7.36 14.19
CA TYR A 60 2.82 6.16 13.43
C TYR A 60 3.64 6.49 12.16
N LEU A 61 3.17 7.45 11.36
CA LEU A 61 3.89 7.88 10.15
C LEU A 61 5.25 8.48 10.47
N GLY A 62 5.36 9.27 11.54
CA GLY A 62 6.62 9.83 12.03
C GLY A 62 7.65 8.73 12.37
N ARG A 63 7.22 7.63 12.99
CA ARG A 63 8.09 6.48 13.25
C ARG A 63 8.56 5.81 11.96
N GLN A 64 7.68 5.66 10.97
CA GLN A 64 8.07 5.07 9.69
C GLN A 64 9.07 5.97 8.94
N ILE A 65 8.82 7.28 8.89
CA ILE A 65 9.75 8.28 8.31
C ILE A 65 11.13 8.15 8.95
N CYS A 66 11.19 8.16 10.29
CA CYS A 66 12.44 8.01 11.01
C CYS A 66 13.19 6.73 10.63
N ASN A 67 12.48 5.59 10.50
CA ASN A 67 13.14 4.35 10.12
C ASN A 67 13.60 4.32 8.66
N VAL A 68 12.81 4.86 7.73
CA VAL A 68 13.18 4.93 6.29
C VAL A 68 14.40 5.85 6.07
N VAL A 69 14.47 6.97 6.78
CA VAL A 69 15.48 8.02 6.57
C VAL A 69 16.73 7.82 7.44
N ALA A 70 16.57 7.48 8.73
CA ALA A 70 17.69 7.49 9.67
C ALA A 70 18.39 6.13 9.84
N CYS A 71 17.72 5.02 9.48
CA CYS A 71 18.26 3.68 9.66
C CYS A 71 18.84 3.10 8.37
N GLU A 72 19.82 2.20 8.49
CA GLU A 72 20.44 1.48 7.39
C GLU A 72 20.63 -0.01 7.73
N GLY A 73 20.95 -0.83 6.73
CA GLY A 73 21.24 -2.24 6.93
C GLY A 73 20.08 -2.99 7.60
N THR A 74 20.38 -3.75 8.66
CA THR A 74 19.39 -4.54 9.41
C THR A 74 18.50 -3.70 10.32
N GLU A 75 18.94 -2.49 10.70
CA GLU A 75 18.16 -1.58 11.54
C GLU A 75 17.02 -0.91 10.75
N ARG A 76 17.10 -0.91 9.41
CA ARG A 76 16.03 -0.44 8.53
C ARG A 76 15.02 -1.54 8.29
N ILE A 77 13.89 -1.41 8.97
CA ILE A 77 12.78 -2.36 9.00
C ILE A 77 11.71 -1.98 7.96
N GLU A 78 11.41 -0.69 7.83
CA GLU A 78 10.44 -0.15 6.89
C GLU A 78 11.03 -0.15 5.47
N ARG A 79 10.51 -1.05 4.64
CA ARG A 79 11.04 -1.38 3.31
C ARG A 79 9.91 -1.59 2.31
N HIS A 80 9.04 -0.58 2.21
CA HIS A 80 7.91 -0.62 1.29
C HIS A 80 8.40 -0.81 -0.14
N GLU A 81 7.64 -1.62 -0.88
CA GLU A 81 7.88 -1.95 -2.28
C GLU A 81 6.60 -1.70 -3.06
N THR A 82 6.75 -1.21 -4.29
CA THR A 82 5.64 -0.99 -5.22
C THR A 82 4.92 -2.29 -5.60
N LEU A 83 3.69 -2.18 -6.08
CA LEU A 83 2.91 -3.31 -6.60
C LEU A 83 3.69 -4.07 -7.68
N THR A 84 4.46 -3.37 -8.52
CA THR A 84 5.29 -3.99 -9.56
C THR A 84 6.41 -4.86 -8.97
N GLN A 85 7.07 -4.38 -7.91
CA GLN A 85 8.08 -5.17 -7.17
C GLN A 85 7.43 -6.38 -6.50
N TRP A 86 6.28 -6.21 -5.86
CA TRP A 86 5.51 -7.31 -5.27
C TRP A 86 5.05 -8.34 -6.29
N ARG A 87 4.60 -7.92 -7.47
CA ARG A 87 4.26 -8.84 -8.57
C ARG A 87 5.45 -9.71 -8.95
N THR A 88 6.62 -9.09 -9.12
CA THR A 88 7.86 -9.80 -9.45
C THR A 88 8.23 -10.81 -8.35
N ARG A 89 8.14 -10.40 -7.08
CA ARG A 89 8.44 -11.23 -5.91
C ARG A 89 7.49 -12.43 -5.80
N MET A 90 6.18 -12.21 -5.94
CA MET A 90 5.17 -13.25 -5.83
C MET A 90 5.23 -14.25 -7.00
N ASN A 91 5.42 -13.76 -8.23
CA ASN A 91 5.61 -14.63 -9.39
C ASN A 91 6.89 -15.48 -9.25
N SER A 92 8.00 -14.88 -8.80
CA SER A 92 9.25 -15.61 -8.54
C SER A 92 9.10 -16.64 -7.41
N ALA A 93 8.20 -16.36 -6.45
CA ALA A 93 7.80 -17.30 -5.42
C ALA A 93 6.78 -18.34 -5.93
N GLY A 94 6.42 -18.38 -7.22
CA GLY A 94 5.51 -19.38 -7.78
C GLY A 94 4.05 -19.17 -7.39
N PHE A 95 3.65 -17.93 -7.11
CA PHE A 95 2.25 -17.54 -7.00
C PHE A 95 1.78 -16.91 -8.31
N ASN A 96 0.50 -17.09 -8.63
CA ASN A 96 -0.15 -16.45 -9.78
C ASN A 96 -1.11 -15.36 -9.28
N PRO A 97 -1.20 -14.21 -9.98
CA PRO A 97 -2.12 -13.15 -9.60
C PRO A 97 -3.57 -13.60 -9.79
N VAL A 98 -4.46 -13.06 -8.94
CA VAL A 98 -5.90 -13.28 -8.99
C VAL A 98 -6.59 -11.91 -9.00
N HIS A 99 -7.55 -11.76 -9.90
CA HIS A 99 -8.35 -10.53 -9.98
C HIS A 99 -9.27 -10.43 -8.75
N LEU A 100 -9.19 -9.33 -8.02
CA LEU A 100 -10.10 -9.02 -6.90
C LEU A 100 -11.56 -8.87 -7.36
N GLY A 101 -11.75 -8.55 -8.65
CA GLY A 101 -13.04 -8.51 -9.32
C GLY A 101 -13.83 -7.22 -9.04
N SER A 102 -14.89 -7.02 -9.84
CA SER A 102 -15.69 -5.78 -9.82
C SER A 102 -16.42 -5.52 -8.51
N ASN A 103 -16.66 -6.56 -7.70
CA ASN A 103 -17.36 -6.40 -6.42
C ASN A 103 -16.47 -5.70 -5.38
N ALA A 104 -15.18 -6.06 -5.32
CA ALA A 104 -14.23 -5.40 -4.43
C ALA A 104 -14.07 -3.92 -4.81
N PHE A 105 -13.98 -3.62 -6.12
CA PHE A 105 -13.95 -2.24 -6.61
C PHE A 105 -15.19 -1.44 -6.19
N LYS A 106 -16.39 -2.00 -6.38
CA LYS A 106 -17.66 -1.35 -6.00
C LYS A 106 -17.75 -1.11 -4.49
N GLN A 107 -17.33 -2.08 -3.68
CA GLN A 107 -17.33 -1.93 -2.22
C GLN A 107 -16.35 -0.83 -1.78
N ALA A 108 -15.14 -0.82 -2.31
CA ALA A 108 -14.15 0.21 -2.00
C ALA A 108 -14.63 1.60 -2.43
N SER A 109 -15.22 1.71 -3.63
CA SER A 109 -15.80 2.96 -4.15
C SER A 109 -16.95 3.45 -3.27
N MET A 110 -17.81 2.54 -2.80
CA MET A 110 -18.91 2.88 -1.90
C MET A 110 -18.41 3.39 -0.54
N LEU A 111 -17.37 2.78 0.03
CA LEU A 111 -16.77 3.24 1.28
C LEU A 111 -16.20 4.66 1.12
N LEU A 112 -15.49 4.95 0.03
CA LEU A 112 -15.03 6.31 -0.23
C LEU A 112 -16.18 7.31 -0.35
N ALA A 113 -17.25 6.96 -1.06
CA ALA A 113 -18.41 7.83 -1.19
C ALA A 113 -19.11 8.13 0.16
N LEU A 114 -19.05 7.20 1.12
CA LEU A 114 -19.66 7.36 2.44
C LEU A 114 -18.78 8.17 3.41
N PHE A 115 -17.47 7.97 3.36
CA PHE A 115 -16.55 8.46 4.40
C PHE A 115 -15.62 9.59 3.95
N ALA A 116 -15.29 9.70 2.66
CA ALA A 116 -14.30 10.64 2.16
C ALA A 116 -14.90 11.96 1.63
N GLY A 117 -16.22 12.16 1.71
CA GLY A 117 -16.88 13.42 1.33
C GLY A 117 -16.76 13.80 -0.16
N GLY A 118 -16.10 12.98 -0.98
CA GLY A 118 -15.92 13.17 -2.42
C GLY A 118 -14.67 13.94 -2.85
N ASP A 119 -13.78 14.34 -1.93
CA ASP A 119 -12.57 15.08 -2.30
C ASP A 119 -11.28 14.28 -2.05
N GLY A 120 -10.41 14.31 -3.06
CA GLY A 120 -9.06 13.74 -3.05
C GLY A 120 -8.91 12.21 -3.13
N TYR A 121 -9.60 11.41 -2.31
CA TYR A 121 -9.44 9.94 -2.34
C TYR A 121 -10.09 9.31 -3.57
N ARG A 122 -9.39 8.35 -4.19
CA ARG A 122 -9.88 7.56 -5.32
C ARG A 122 -9.47 6.09 -5.23
N VAL A 123 -10.26 5.22 -5.85
CA VAL A 123 -9.89 3.81 -6.07
C VAL A 123 -9.68 3.58 -7.55
N GLU A 124 -8.55 2.96 -7.90
CA GLU A 124 -8.19 2.61 -9.27
C GLU A 124 -7.98 1.10 -9.38
N GLU A 125 -8.40 0.51 -10.49
CA GLU A 125 -8.06 -0.87 -10.85
C GLU A 125 -6.74 -0.89 -11.63
N ASN A 126 -5.83 -1.77 -11.25
CA ASN A 126 -4.55 -1.97 -11.92
C ASN A 126 -4.33 -3.48 -12.12
N ASP A 127 -4.66 -3.98 -13.31
CA ASP A 127 -4.43 -5.39 -13.71
C ASP A 127 -4.91 -6.39 -12.64
N GLY A 128 -6.19 -6.30 -12.28
CA GLY A 128 -6.83 -7.15 -11.27
C GLY A 128 -6.55 -6.80 -9.81
N CYS A 129 -5.67 -5.82 -9.55
CA CYS A 129 -5.38 -5.26 -8.22
C CYS A 129 -6.18 -3.96 -8.01
N LEU A 130 -6.32 -3.55 -6.75
CA LEU A 130 -6.95 -2.28 -6.38
C LEU A 130 -5.93 -1.35 -5.74
N MET A 131 -5.95 -0.07 -6.12
CA MET A 131 -5.10 0.95 -5.54
C MET A 131 -5.98 2.04 -4.93
N LEU A 132 -5.77 2.33 -3.64
CA LEU A 132 -6.28 3.54 -3.00
C LEU A 132 -5.26 4.65 -3.25
N GLY A 133 -5.71 5.76 -3.81
CA GLY A 133 -4.87 6.92 -4.07
C GLY A 133 -5.44 8.21 -3.49
N TRP A 134 -4.57 9.20 -3.35
CA TRP A 134 -4.92 10.59 -3.04
C TRP A 134 -4.53 11.48 -4.22
N HIS A 135 -5.49 12.22 -4.75
CA HIS A 135 -5.41 12.92 -6.02
C HIS A 135 -4.86 12.01 -7.12
N THR A 136 -3.65 12.26 -7.62
CA THR A 136 -3.03 11.51 -8.73
C THR A 136 -2.10 10.40 -8.27
N ARG A 137 -1.87 10.27 -6.97
CA ARG A 137 -0.84 9.37 -6.44
C ARG A 137 -1.46 8.17 -5.73
N PRO A 138 -1.06 6.94 -6.10
CA PRO A 138 -1.36 5.74 -5.32
C PRO A 138 -0.71 5.81 -3.93
N LEU A 139 -1.46 5.41 -2.89
CA LEU A 139 -1.00 5.35 -1.52
C LEU A 139 -0.90 3.90 -1.04
N ILE A 140 -1.91 3.09 -1.31
CA ILE A 140 -2.00 1.70 -0.88
C ILE A 140 -2.38 0.83 -2.07
N ALA A 141 -1.63 -0.25 -2.30
CA ALA A 141 -1.96 -1.28 -3.28
C ALA A 141 -2.47 -2.55 -2.58
N THR A 142 -3.54 -3.13 -3.12
CA THR A 142 -4.12 -4.39 -2.69
C THR A 142 -4.11 -5.38 -3.84
N SER A 143 -3.54 -6.56 -3.61
CA SER A 143 -3.43 -7.63 -4.61
C SER A 143 -3.77 -8.99 -4.01
N ALA A 144 -4.26 -9.91 -4.84
CA ALA A 144 -4.57 -11.29 -4.45
C ALA A 144 -3.78 -12.29 -5.29
N TRP A 145 -3.40 -13.40 -4.66
CA TRP A 145 -2.46 -14.37 -5.19
C TRP A 145 -2.89 -15.78 -4.84
N GLN A 146 -2.77 -16.71 -5.77
CA GLN A 146 -2.96 -18.15 -5.50
C GLN A 146 -1.65 -18.89 -5.73
N PRO A 147 -1.34 -19.97 -4.98
CA PRO A 147 -0.20 -20.81 -5.30
C PRO A 147 -0.33 -21.37 -6.72
N GLY A 148 0.77 -21.36 -7.48
CA GLY A 148 0.83 -22.05 -8.76
C GLY A 148 0.60 -23.54 -8.56
N SER A 149 -0.16 -24.17 -9.46
CA SER A 149 -0.28 -25.62 -9.53
C SER A 149 1.11 -26.20 -9.78
N VAL A 150 1.59 -27.06 -8.87
CA VAL A 150 2.76 -27.89 -9.14
C VAL A 150 2.37 -28.83 -10.27
N VAL A 151 2.91 -28.62 -11.47
CA VAL A 151 2.87 -29.64 -12.51
C VAL A 151 3.90 -30.68 -12.08
N GLU A 152 3.43 -31.80 -11.54
CA GLU A 152 4.28 -32.99 -11.37
C GLU A 152 4.62 -33.50 -12.78
N THR A 153 5.87 -33.27 -13.20
CA THR A 153 6.49 -33.94 -14.36
C THR A 153 7.26 -35.16 -13.90
#